data_AF-A0A1X3F0V9-F1
#
_entry.id   AF-A0A1X3F0V9-F1
#
_cell.length_a   1.000
_cell.length_b   1.000
_cell.length_c   1.000
_cell.angle_alpha   90.00
_cell.angle_beta   90.00
_cell.angle_gamma   90.00
#
_symmetry.space_group_name_H-M   'P 1'
#
loop_
_entity.id
_entity.type
_entity.pdbx_description
1 polymer ?
#
loop_
_entity_poly.entity_id
_entity_poly.type
_entity_poly.pdbx_seq_one_letter_code
_entity_poly.pdbx_strand_id
1 'polypeptide(L)'
;MADCAGSRAGGRVDSAPYRNGAAGEDFAKTAYPLLRNAYGLDRLLWGSDWPHTQFEKAQSYAKNRRFIDGLIVDQSERAQVLASPRSLCRF
;
A
#
# COMPACT_ATOMS: atom_id res chain seq x y z
N MET A 1 -18.16 -20.49 23.93
CA MET A 1 -17.38 -21.16 22.87
C MET A 1 -16.50 -20.12 22.25
N ALA A 2 -15.21 -20.12 22.60
CA ALA A 2 -14.21 -19.28 21.97
C ALA A 2 -13.81 -19.95 20.65
N ASP A 3 -13.93 -19.23 19.54
CA ASP A 3 -13.34 -19.67 18.28
C ASP A 3 -12.07 -18.86 18.01
N CYS A 4 -10.96 -19.58 17.92
CA CYS A 4 -9.65 -19.10 17.53
C CYS A 4 -9.57 -19.09 16.00
N ALA A 5 -9.75 -17.93 15.37
CA ALA A 5 -9.31 -17.69 14.00
C ALA A 5 -8.18 -16.65 14.07
N GLY A 6 -6.92 -17.07 14.05
CA GLY A 6 -6.26 -17.49 12.81
C GLY A 6 -5.49 -16.28 12.26
N SER A 7 -4.17 -16.31 12.41
CA SER A 7 -3.26 -15.27 11.93
C SER A 7 -3.51 -14.97 10.45
N ARG A 8 -4.23 -13.88 10.14
CA ARG A 8 -4.31 -13.33 8.79
C ARG A 8 -3.15 -12.37 8.59
N ALA A 9 -2.25 -12.73 7.68
CA ALA A 9 -1.14 -11.90 7.23
C ALA A 9 -1.59 -10.46 6.96
N GLY A 10 -0.77 -9.47 7.32
CA GLY A 10 -1.03 -8.07 6.99
C GLY A 10 -1.05 -7.85 5.48
N GLY A 11 -1.89 -6.92 5.02
CA GLY A 11 -1.94 -6.52 3.61
C GLY A 11 -0.98 -5.37 3.32
N ARG A 12 -0.38 -5.32 2.14
CA ARG A 12 0.38 -4.14 1.68
C ARG A 12 -0.48 -3.37 0.69
N VAL A 13 -0.54 -2.04 0.81
CA VAL A 13 -1.14 -1.19 -0.24
C VAL A 13 -0.24 -1.28 -1.47
N ASP A 14 -0.82 -1.48 -2.67
CA ASP A 14 -0.03 -1.58 -3.89
C ASP A 14 0.77 -0.29 -4.10
N SER A 15 2.07 -0.41 -3.85
CA SER A 15 3.00 0.69 -3.79
C SER A 15 3.94 0.70 -4.99
N ALA A 16 3.78 -0.22 -5.93
CA ALA A 16 4.54 -0.29 -7.17
C ALA A 16 3.62 -0.65 -8.36
N PRO A 17 2.51 0.09 -8.57
CA PRO A 17 1.52 -0.26 -9.59
C PRO A 17 2.13 -0.33 -11.01
N TYR A 18 3.17 0.45 -11.29
CA TYR A 18 3.89 0.41 -12.57
C TYR A 18 4.52 -0.94 -12.90
N ARG A 19 4.74 -1.82 -11.91
CA ARG A 19 5.20 -3.19 -12.14
C ARG A 19 4.11 -4.10 -12.72
N ASN A 20 2.84 -3.71 -12.60
CA ASN A 20 1.68 -4.45 -13.11
C ASN A 20 1.32 -4.06 -14.56
N GLY A 21 2.24 -3.41 -15.29
CA GLY A 21 2.04 -2.97 -16.66
C GLY A 21 1.18 -1.70 -16.77
N ALA A 22 0.71 -1.41 -17.98
CA ALA A 22 0.04 -0.14 -18.30
C ALA A 22 -1.24 0.12 -17.48
N ALA A 23 -1.96 -0.94 -17.10
CA ALA A 23 -3.20 -0.84 -16.31
C ALA A 23 -2.96 -0.90 -14.78
N GLY A 24 -1.70 -0.95 -14.34
CA GLY A 24 -1.39 -1.20 -12.94
C GLY A 24 -1.89 -0.14 -11.97
N GLU A 25 -1.89 1.13 -12.36
CA GLU A 25 -2.44 2.21 -11.53
C GLU A 25 -3.97 2.10 -11.38
N ASP A 26 -4.69 1.72 -12.44
CA ASP A 26 -6.14 1.54 -12.39
C ASP A 26 -6.53 0.27 -11.62
N PHE A 27 -5.70 -0.77 -11.73
CA PHE A 27 -5.80 -1.95 -10.89
C PHE A 27 -5.65 -1.58 -9.40
N ALA A 28 -4.62 -0.81 -9.05
CA ALA A 28 -4.39 -0.38 -7.66
C ALA A 28 -5.56 0.47 -7.10
N LYS A 29 -6.14 1.36 -7.92
CA LYS A 29 -7.37 2.11 -7.56
C LYS A 29 -8.54 1.19 -7.24
N THR A 30 -8.70 0.11 -8.00
CA THR A 30 -9.78 -0.87 -7.80
C THR A 30 -9.50 -1.80 -6.61
N ALA A 31 -8.24 -2.17 -6.42
CA ALA A 31 -7.81 -3.08 -5.36
C ALA A 31 -7.83 -2.43 -3.97
N TYR A 32 -7.49 -1.14 -3.87
CA TYR A 32 -7.38 -0.44 -2.58
C TYR A 32 -8.61 -0.60 -1.66
N PRO A 33 -9.85 -0.30 -2.08
CA PRO A 33 -11.02 -0.45 -1.21
C PRO A 33 -11.24 -1.91 -0.77
N LEU A 34 -10.89 -2.89 -1.62
CA LEU A 34 -11.00 -4.31 -1.29
C LEU A 34 -9.97 -4.71 -0.21
N LEU A 35 -8.72 -4.26 -0.36
CA LEU A 35 -7.66 -4.48 0.62
C LEU A 35 -7.99 -3.81 1.95
N ARG A 36 -8.49 -2.57 1.90
CA ARG A 36 -8.92 -1.79 3.06
C ARG A 36 -10.04 -2.46 3.85
N ASN A 37 -10.99 -3.08 3.15
CA ASN A 37 -12.08 -3.83 3.77
C ASN A 37 -11.60 -5.18 4.33
N ALA A 38 -10.72 -5.89 3.62
CA ALA A 38 -10.28 -7.23 3.99
C ALA A 38 -9.29 -7.25 5.18
N TYR A 39 -8.35 -6.31 5.22
CA TYR A 39 -7.26 -6.30 6.20
C TYR A 39 -7.46 -5.27 7.33
N GLY A 40 -8.28 -4.25 7.09
CA GLY A 40 -8.38 -3.09 7.97
C GLY A 40 -7.16 -2.16 7.85
N LEU A 41 -7.36 -0.89 8.20
CA LEU A 41 -6.35 0.15 8.01
C LEU A 41 -5.07 -0.09 8.83
N ASP A 42 -5.20 -0.64 10.04
CA ASP A 42 -4.08 -0.87 10.96
C ASP A 42 -3.07 -1.90 10.45
N ARG A 43 -3.45 -2.67 9.43
CA ARG A 43 -2.61 -3.70 8.82
C ARG A 43 -2.14 -3.32 7.43
N LEU A 44 -2.55 -2.16 6.92
CA LEU A 44 -2.13 -1.64 5.63
C LEU A 44 -0.93 -0.71 5.80
N LEU A 45 0.06 -0.92 4.94
CA LEU A 45 1.28 -0.14 4.91
C LEU A 45 1.67 0.21 3.48
N TRP A 46 2.27 1.38 3.31
CA TRP A 46 2.91 1.79 2.07
C TRP A 46 4.44 1.63 2.16
N GLY A 47 5.05 1.21 1.06
CA GLY A 47 6.51 1.23 0.90
C GLY A 47 6.87 1.68 -0.49
N SER A 48 7.72 2.69 -0.64
CA SER A 48 7.98 3.37 -1.92
C SER A 48 8.50 2.52 -3.09
N ASP A 49 8.87 1.26 -2.85
CA ASP A 49 9.58 0.38 -3.78
C ASP A 49 10.93 0.97 -4.26
N TRP A 50 11.49 1.95 -3.54
CA TRP A 50 12.79 2.52 -3.87
C TRP A 50 13.89 1.44 -3.85
N PRO A 51 14.84 1.42 -4.82
CA PRO A 51 15.10 2.43 -5.85
C PRO A 51 14.34 2.23 -7.18
N HIS A 52 13.18 1.57 -7.15
CA HIS A 52 12.37 1.29 -8.34
C HIS A 52 13.14 0.45 -9.37
N THR A 53 13.88 -0.57 -8.90
CA THR A 53 14.84 -1.31 -9.74
C THR A 53 14.22 -1.82 -11.04
N GLN A 54 14.91 -1.59 -12.16
CA GLN A 54 14.48 -1.79 -13.56
C GLN A 54 13.48 -0.75 -14.12
N PHE A 55 13.04 0.21 -13.30
CA PHE A 55 12.10 1.27 -13.66
C PHE A 55 12.66 2.68 -13.33
N GLU A 56 13.95 2.79 -13.04
CA GLU A 56 14.61 4.01 -12.56
C GLU A 56 14.46 5.20 -13.51
N LYS A 57 14.33 4.94 -14.82
CA LYS A 57 14.12 5.98 -15.84
C LYS A 57 12.67 6.49 -15.91
N ALA A 58 11.70 5.67 -15.50
CA ALA A 58 10.28 5.94 -15.65
C ALA A 58 9.58 6.32 -14.33
N GLN A 59 10.23 6.01 -13.21
CA GLN A 59 9.70 6.20 -11.87
C GLN A 59 10.63 7.07 -11.03
N SER A 60 10.01 7.82 -10.12
CA SER A 60 10.71 8.61 -9.12
C SER A 60 9.95 8.51 -7.82
N TYR A 61 10.63 8.79 -6.71
CA TYR A 61 9.98 8.84 -5.40
C TYR A 61 8.80 9.82 -5.39
N ALA A 62 8.97 11.01 -6.00
CA ALA A 62 7.92 12.02 -6.08
C ALA A 62 6.70 11.55 -6.88
N LYS A 63 6.91 10.82 -7.98
CA LYS A 63 5.81 10.25 -8.79
C LYS A 63 5.04 9.20 -8.00
N ASN A 64 5.74 8.27 -7.34
CA ASN A 64 5.11 7.25 -6.48
C ASN A 64 4.35 7.90 -5.31
N ARG A 65 4.94 8.92 -4.67
CA ARG A 65 4.30 9.63 -3.56
C ARG A 65 3.00 10.33 -3.99
N ARG A 66 2.99 11.00 -5.15
CA ARG A 66 1.80 11.62 -5.74
C ARG A 66 0.71 10.61 -6.08
N PHE A 67 1.08 9.42 -6.54
CA PHE A 67 0.11 8.36 -6.81
C PHE A 67 -0.67 7.98 -5.54
N ILE A 68 0.01 7.80 -4.41
CA ILE A 68 -0.67 7.53 -3.13
C ILE A 68 -1.53 8.71 -2.65
N ASP A 69 -1.10 9.94 -2.92
CA ASP A 69 -1.92 11.11 -2.59
C ASP A 69 -3.26 11.11 -3.33
N GLY A 70 -3.30 10.60 -4.56
CA GLY A 70 -4.53 10.44 -5.33
C GLY A 70 -5.33 9.17 -4.97
N LEU A 71 -4.64 8.10 -4.58
CA LEU A 71 -5.27 6.81 -4.25
C LEU A 71 -6.06 6.87 -2.94
N ILE A 72 -5.50 7.50 -1.90
CA ILE A 72 -6.08 7.54 -0.56
C ILE A 72 -6.47 8.98 -0.25
N VAL A 73 -7.67 9.41 -0.63
CA VAL A 73 -8.06 10.83 -0.54
C VAL A 73 -8.16 11.32 0.91
N ASP A 74 -8.61 10.47 1.83
CA ASP A 74 -8.68 10.81 3.25
C ASP A 74 -7.27 10.99 3.85
N GLN A 75 -7.03 12.17 4.44
CA GLN A 75 -5.71 12.55 4.92
C GLN A 75 -5.29 11.77 6.17
N SER A 76 -6.24 11.41 7.04
CA SER A 76 -5.96 10.64 8.26
C SER A 76 -5.61 9.20 7.89
N GLU A 77 -6.38 8.61 6.98
CA GLU A 77 -6.14 7.28 6.42
C GLU A 77 -4.78 7.20 5.74
N ARG A 78 -4.46 8.19 4.91
CA ARG A 78 -3.18 8.28 4.22
C ARG A 78 -2.02 8.45 5.20
N ALA A 79 -2.17 9.31 6.21
CA ALA A 79 -1.16 9.49 7.25
C ALA A 79 -0.87 8.17 7.98
N GLN A 80 -1.90 7.38 8.29
CA GLN A 80 -1.74 6.09 8.93
C GLN A 80 -1.04 5.06 8.03
N VAL A 81 -1.41 4.98 6.75
CA VAL A 81 -0.78 4.05 5.79
C VAL A 81 0.69 4.40 5.50
N LEU A 82 1.02 5.70 5.50
CA LEU A 82 2.38 6.19 5.31
C LEU A 82 3.24 6.08 6.58
N ALA A 83 2.62 6.02 7.76
CA ALA A 83 3.34 5.79 8.99
C ALA A 83 3.92 4.37 8.97
N SER A 84 5.22 4.23 9.26
CA SER A 84 5.83 2.91 9.44
C SER A 84 5.31 2.29 10.73
N PRO A 85 4.54 1.18 10.68
CA PRO A 85 4.07 0.54 11.90
C PRO A 85 5.25 -0.22 12.49
N ARG A 86 5.86 0.30 13.56
CA ARG A 86 6.91 -0.40 14.33
C ARG A 86 6.47 -1.78 14.82
N SER A 87 5.16 -2.02 14.92
CA SER A 87 4.58 -3.32 15.27
C SER A 87 4.64 -4.34 14.12
N LEU A 88 4.60 -3.89 12.86
CA LEU A 88 4.69 -4.74 11.67
C LEU A 88 6.14 -4.95 11.24
N CYS A 89 6.96 -3.91 11.34
CA CYS A 89 8.39 -4.00 11.10
C CYS A 89 9.12 -4.12 12.44
N ARG A 90 9.34 -5.36 12.90
CA ARG A 90 10.15 -5.65 14.10
C ARG A 90 11.61 -5.27 13.82
N PHE A 91 11.96 -4.03 14.15
CA PHE A 91 13.33 -3.51 14.19
C PHE A 91 13.73 -3.18 15.62
#